data_AF-A0A5S4WUZ4-F1
#
_entry.id   AF-A0A5S4WUZ4-F1
#
_cell.length_a   1.000
_cell.length_b   1.000
_cell.length_c   1.000
_cell.angle_alpha   90.00
_cell.angle_beta   90.00
_cell.angle_gamma   90.00
#
_symmetry.space_group_name_H-M   'P 1'
#
loop_
_entity.id
_entity.type
_entity.pdbx_description
1 polymer ?
#
loop_
_entity_poly.entity_id
_entity_poly.type
_entity_poly.pdbx_seq_one_letter_code
_entity_poly.pdbx_strand_id
1 'polypeptide(L)'
;MSRLPLRTIDDAPALARPRLTAAQQNNGYLPNLLGLLANAPVALEAYQTLSAINAKASLSPAQREAVQITAAAIHGCGFCVAGHTAIAYKKIDLDKTIVDALRGLDQGPDPRLNAVAEFTKAVIRNRGNVADRELADFLAAGFDEAAALEVVLGVSLATLCNFSNNLGRPALNPELAPYVWRGAEVEAAE
;
A
#
# COMPACT_ATOMS: atom_id res chain seq x y z
N MET A 1 -9.69 -0.09 20.96
CA MET A 1 -9.97 1.29 20.48
C MET A 1 -8.75 1.80 19.74
N SER A 2 -8.92 2.62 18.71
CA SER A 2 -7.81 3.25 17.98
C SER A 2 -7.05 4.23 18.88
N ARG A 3 -5.77 4.46 18.59
CA ARG A 3 -4.89 5.39 19.34
C ARG A 3 -5.16 6.85 19.00
N LEU A 4 -5.67 7.11 17.80
CA LEU A 4 -6.12 8.41 17.35
C LEU A 4 -7.61 8.35 17.01
N PRO A 5 -8.37 9.45 17.11
CA PRO A 5 -9.79 9.47 16.76
C PRO A 5 -10.01 9.02 15.31
N LEU A 6 -11.07 8.27 15.04
CA LEU A 6 -11.51 7.99 13.67
C LEU A 6 -12.63 8.96 13.34
N ARG A 7 -12.34 9.95 12.49
CA ARG A 7 -13.33 10.95 12.12
C ARG A 7 -14.39 10.37 11.22
N THR A 8 -15.63 10.75 11.48
CA THR A 8 -16.78 10.57 10.59
C THR A 8 -16.92 11.81 9.69
N ILE A 9 -17.86 11.77 8.75
CA ILE A 9 -18.18 12.96 7.93
C ILE A 9 -18.72 14.09 8.81
N ASP A 10 -19.43 13.77 9.91
CA ASP A 10 -20.09 14.73 10.78
C ASP A 10 -19.11 15.47 11.72
N ASP A 11 -18.10 14.76 12.25
CA ASP A 11 -17.16 15.30 13.23
C ASP A 11 -15.80 15.73 12.64
N ALA A 12 -15.52 15.40 11.37
CA ALA A 12 -14.28 15.79 10.71
C ALA A 12 -14.18 17.33 10.56
N PRO A 13 -12.95 17.89 10.53
CA PRO A 13 -12.73 19.27 10.13
C PRO A 13 -13.38 19.57 8.77
N ALA A 14 -13.91 20.78 8.59
CA ALA A 14 -14.68 21.15 7.40
C ALA A 14 -13.94 20.85 6.08
N LEU A 15 -12.62 21.06 6.04
CA LEU A 15 -11.77 20.80 4.87
C LEU A 15 -11.64 19.30 4.51
N ALA A 16 -11.87 18.39 5.45
CA ALA A 16 -11.81 16.95 5.22
C ALA A 16 -13.15 16.35 4.77
N ARG A 17 -14.29 16.96 5.13
CA ARG A 17 -15.62 16.38 4.90
C ARG A 17 -15.91 16.04 3.43
N PRO A 18 -15.66 16.93 2.44
CA PRO A 18 -15.91 16.60 1.04
C PRO A 18 -15.11 15.39 0.56
N ARG A 19 -13.86 15.26 1.03
CA ARG A 19 -12.95 14.15 0.71
C ARG A 19 -13.42 12.83 1.30
N LEU A 20 -13.98 12.85 2.51
CA LEU A 20 -14.57 11.66 3.14
C LEU A 20 -15.88 11.25 2.46
N THR A 21 -16.75 12.20 2.14
CA THR A 21 -18.00 11.94 1.42
C THR A 21 -17.75 11.30 0.06
N ALA A 22 -16.84 11.87 -0.74
CA ALA A 22 -16.49 11.32 -2.04
C ALA A 22 -15.91 9.90 -1.92
N ALA A 23 -15.06 9.65 -0.92
CA ALA A 23 -14.50 8.32 -0.69
C ALA A 23 -15.56 7.29 -0.29
N GLN A 24 -16.50 7.67 0.58
CA GLN A 24 -17.60 6.77 0.97
C GLN A 24 -18.50 6.43 -0.23
N GLN A 25 -18.81 7.41 -1.08
CA GLN A 25 -19.59 7.19 -2.29
C GLN A 25 -18.88 6.24 -3.27
N ASN A 26 -17.58 6.42 -3.48
CA ASN A 26 -16.80 5.60 -4.42
C ASN A 26 -16.59 4.16 -3.94
N ASN A 27 -16.47 3.97 -2.62
CA ASN A 27 -16.13 2.66 -2.03
C ASN A 27 -17.34 1.90 -1.50
N GLY A 28 -18.48 2.57 -1.28
CA GLY A 28 -19.66 2.02 -0.60
C GLY A 28 -19.55 2.01 0.93
N TYR A 29 -18.37 2.32 1.48
CA TYR A 29 -18.10 2.47 2.91
C TYR A 29 -16.93 3.44 3.11
N LEU A 30 -16.73 3.95 4.33
CA LEU A 30 -15.59 4.81 4.65
C LEU A 30 -14.46 3.98 5.25
N PRO A 31 -13.31 3.80 4.56
CA PRO A 31 -12.16 3.14 5.16
C PRO A 31 -11.65 3.88 6.39
N ASN A 32 -11.38 3.15 7.48
CA ASN A 32 -10.95 3.74 8.74
C ASN A 32 -9.62 4.50 8.63
N LEU A 33 -8.76 4.17 7.65
CA LEU A 33 -7.57 4.97 7.31
C LEU A 33 -7.95 6.42 6.92
N LEU A 34 -9.04 6.64 6.18
CA LEU A 34 -9.43 7.99 5.77
C LEU A 34 -9.99 8.78 6.95
N GLY A 35 -10.80 8.14 7.81
CA GLY A 35 -11.24 8.74 9.06
C GLY A 35 -10.08 9.06 10.01
N LEU A 36 -9.04 8.23 10.02
CA LEU A 36 -7.82 8.47 10.76
C LEU A 36 -7.03 9.68 10.21
N LEU A 37 -6.79 9.71 8.89
CA LEU A 37 -6.07 10.81 8.24
C LEU A 37 -6.83 12.14 8.34
N ALA A 38 -8.17 12.12 8.42
CA ALA A 38 -8.99 13.32 8.57
C ALA A 38 -8.73 14.13 9.85
N ASN A 39 -8.01 13.59 10.84
CA ASN A 39 -7.46 14.40 11.93
C ASN A 39 -6.51 15.51 11.43
N ALA A 40 -5.87 15.30 10.28
CA ALA A 40 -5.05 16.27 9.57
C ALA A 40 -5.50 16.35 8.11
N PRO A 41 -6.39 17.30 7.74
CA PRO A 41 -6.95 17.40 6.39
C PRO A 41 -5.88 17.41 5.28
N VAL A 42 -4.71 18.01 5.53
CA VAL A 42 -3.57 18.02 4.60
C VAL A 42 -2.96 16.64 4.36
N ALA A 43 -2.96 15.76 5.36
CA ALA A 43 -2.48 14.38 5.22
C ALA A 43 -3.49 13.51 4.45
N LEU A 44 -4.79 13.71 4.71
CA LEU A 44 -5.86 13.06 3.94
C LEU A 44 -5.80 13.48 2.46
N GLU A 45 -5.65 14.77 2.19
CA GLU A 45 -5.47 15.31 0.86
C GLU A 45 -4.22 14.74 0.18
N ALA A 46 -3.07 14.77 0.84
CA ALA A 46 -1.83 14.22 0.30
C ALA A 46 -1.99 12.75 -0.09
N TYR A 47 -2.58 11.93 0.78
CA TYR A 47 -2.84 10.53 0.49
C TYR A 47 -3.71 10.32 -0.75
N GLN A 48 -4.84 11.02 -0.85
CA GLN A 48 -5.79 10.85 -1.95
C GLN A 48 -5.22 11.38 -3.28
N THR A 49 -4.59 12.55 -3.24
CA THR A 49 -3.98 13.17 -4.42
C THR A 49 -2.79 12.33 -4.92
N LEU A 50 -1.91 11.89 -4.01
CA LEU A 50 -0.78 11.04 -4.38
C LEU A 50 -1.24 9.67 -4.89
N SER A 51 -2.31 9.09 -4.34
CA SER A 51 -2.94 7.88 -4.89
C SER A 51 -3.42 8.09 -6.32
N ALA A 52 -4.06 9.22 -6.62
CA ALA A 52 -4.53 9.54 -7.97
C ALA A 52 -3.38 9.83 -8.96
N ILE A 53 -2.24 10.35 -8.47
CA ILE A 53 -1.02 10.51 -9.26
C ILE A 53 -0.40 9.14 -9.55
N ASN A 54 -0.23 8.30 -8.52
CA ASN A 54 0.31 6.95 -8.65
C ASN A 54 -0.51 6.07 -9.61
N ALA A 55 -1.84 6.26 -9.67
CA ALA A 55 -2.70 5.54 -10.61
C ALA A 55 -2.40 5.84 -12.11
N LYS A 56 -1.68 6.93 -12.40
CA LYS A 56 -1.26 7.34 -13.75
C LYS A 56 0.16 6.87 -14.11
N ALA A 57 0.86 6.23 -13.17
CA ALA A 57 2.19 5.67 -13.38
C ALA A 57 2.22 4.67 -14.54
N SER A 58 3.39 4.54 -15.17
CA SER A 58 3.67 3.53 -16.20
C SER A 58 3.54 2.10 -15.67
N LEU A 59 3.81 1.88 -14.37
CA LEU A 59 3.54 0.61 -13.69
C LEU A 59 2.07 0.22 -13.84
N SER A 60 1.83 -1.03 -14.26
CA SER A 60 0.47 -1.57 -14.38
C SER A 60 -0.26 -1.61 -13.04
N PRO A 61 -1.60 -1.72 -13.01
CA PRO A 61 -2.35 -1.89 -11.76
C PRO A 61 -1.79 -3.03 -10.88
N ALA A 62 -1.45 -4.16 -11.48
CA ALA A 62 -0.87 -5.30 -10.77
C ALA A 62 0.51 -4.99 -10.17
N GLN A 63 1.37 -4.28 -10.92
CA GLN A 63 2.70 -3.89 -10.45
C GLN A 63 2.61 -2.86 -9.32
N ARG A 64 1.67 -1.91 -9.38
CA ARG A 64 1.41 -0.97 -8.29
C ARG A 64 0.95 -1.69 -7.02
N GLU A 65 0.05 -2.67 -7.12
CA GLU A 65 -0.32 -3.48 -5.95
C GLU A 65 0.84 -4.34 -5.45
N ALA A 66 1.73 -4.83 -6.32
CA ALA A 66 2.96 -5.50 -5.88
C ALA A 66 3.84 -4.58 -5.02
N VAL A 67 4.02 -3.31 -5.41
CA VAL A 67 4.71 -2.30 -4.58
C VAL A 67 3.98 -2.11 -3.24
N GLN A 68 2.66 -1.86 -3.29
CA GLN A 68 1.88 -1.51 -2.11
C GLN A 68 1.76 -2.64 -1.08
N ILE A 69 1.49 -3.88 -1.52
CA ILE A 69 1.39 -5.06 -0.65
C ILE A 69 2.76 -5.36 -0.04
N THR A 70 3.82 -5.36 -0.85
CA THR A 70 5.20 -5.61 -0.38
C THR A 70 5.61 -4.57 0.65
N ALA A 71 5.41 -3.27 0.35
CA ALA A 71 5.72 -2.20 1.29
C ALA A 71 4.89 -2.28 2.58
N ALA A 72 3.59 -2.63 2.48
CA ALA A 72 2.73 -2.83 3.65
C ALA A 72 3.18 -4.00 4.53
N ALA A 73 3.59 -5.11 3.94
CA ALA A 73 4.11 -6.27 4.65
C ALA A 73 5.43 -5.94 5.35
N ILE A 74 6.39 -5.29 4.67
CA ILE A 74 7.67 -4.87 5.27
C ILE A 74 7.46 -3.85 6.40
N HIS A 75 6.55 -2.89 6.23
CA HIS A 75 6.22 -1.90 7.27
C HIS A 75 5.38 -2.50 8.41
N GLY A 76 4.98 -3.77 8.33
CA GLY A 76 4.15 -4.43 9.33
C GLY A 76 2.73 -3.87 9.45
N CYS A 77 2.17 -3.30 8.37
CA CYS A 77 0.86 -2.65 8.38
C CYS A 77 -0.26 -3.60 7.91
N GLY A 78 -0.85 -4.34 8.85
CA GLY A 78 -1.94 -5.28 8.53
C GLY A 78 -3.20 -4.66 7.93
N PHE A 79 -3.50 -3.38 8.25
CA PHE A 79 -4.62 -2.67 7.61
C PHE A 79 -4.37 -2.48 6.11
N CYS A 80 -3.17 -2.02 5.74
CA CYS A 80 -2.82 -1.78 4.35
C CYS A 80 -2.66 -3.08 3.57
N VAL A 81 -2.08 -4.13 4.18
CA VAL A 81 -2.03 -5.45 3.52
C VAL A 81 -3.45 -5.93 3.20
N ALA A 82 -4.39 -5.87 4.15
CA ALA A 82 -5.78 -6.28 3.92
C ALA A 82 -6.48 -5.40 2.85
N GLY A 83 -6.30 -4.09 2.89
CA GLY A 83 -6.88 -3.15 1.93
C GLY A 83 -6.38 -3.39 0.49
N HIS A 84 -5.07 -3.51 0.30
CA HIS A 84 -4.47 -3.77 -1.01
C HIS A 84 -4.76 -5.20 -1.51
N THR A 85 -4.86 -6.18 -0.61
CA THR A 85 -5.35 -7.54 -0.97
C THR A 85 -6.77 -7.48 -1.54
N ALA A 86 -7.66 -6.68 -0.94
CA ALA A 86 -9.01 -6.50 -1.46
C ALA A 86 -9.03 -5.86 -2.86
N ILE A 87 -8.14 -4.90 -3.13
CA ILE A 87 -7.99 -4.27 -4.45
C ILE A 87 -7.47 -5.28 -5.47
N ALA A 88 -6.38 -5.98 -5.14
CA ALA A 88 -5.76 -7.00 -5.99
C ALA A 88 -6.79 -8.04 -6.46
N TYR A 89 -7.63 -8.54 -5.56
CA TYR A 89 -8.68 -9.50 -5.92
C TYR A 89 -9.89 -8.87 -6.62
N LYS A 90 -10.46 -7.80 -6.07
CA LYS A 90 -11.78 -7.30 -6.55
C LYS A 90 -11.69 -6.40 -7.77
N LYS A 91 -10.54 -5.78 -8.03
CA LYS A 91 -10.39 -4.76 -9.08
C LYS A 91 -9.43 -5.18 -10.19
N ILE A 92 -8.47 -6.05 -9.89
CA ILE A 92 -7.42 -6.45 -10.83
C ILE A 92 -7.56 -7.93 -11.20
N ASP A 93 -8.22 -8.74 -10.37
CA ASP A 93 -8.35 -10.19 -10.55
C ASP A 93 -6.99 -10.91 -10.55
N LEU A 94 -6.10 -10.49 -9.64
CA LEU A 94 -4.81 -11.15 -9.46
C LEU A 94 -4.98 -12.54 -8.83
N ASP A 95 -4.20 -13.49 -9.33
CA ASP A 95 -4.18 -14.86 -8.83
C ASP A 95 -3.81 -14.92 -7.33
N LYS A 96 -4.47 -15.83 -6.61
CA LYS A 96 -4.29 -16.00 -5.17
C LYS A 96 -2.83 -16.31 -4.80
N THR A 97 -2.14 -17.13 -5.58
CA THR A 97 -0.74 -17.51 -5.30
C THR A 97 0.20 -16.33 -5.43
N ILE A 98 -0.05 -15.41 -6.37
CA ILE A 98 0.70 -14.15 -6.51
C ILE A 98 0.48 -13.26 -5.29
N VAL A 99 -0.78 -13.04 -4.91
CA VAL A 99 -1.12 -12.14 -3.80
C VAL A 99 -0.61 -12.70 -2.47
N ASP A 100 -0.72 -14.01 -2.25
CA ASP A 100 -0.18 -14.66 -1.05
C ASP A 100 1.34 -14.54 -0.98
N ALA A 101 2.07 -14.74 -2.09
CA ALA A 101 3.52 -14.54 -2.13
C ALA A 101 3.91 -13.10 -1.75
N LEU A 102 3.24 -12.09 -2.32
CA LEU A 102 3.48 -10.68 -1.97
C LEU A 102 3.18 -10.40 -0.49
N ARG A 103 2.12 -11.00 0.06
CA ARG A 103 1.75 -10.87 1.49
C ARG A 103 2.75 -11.57 2.42
N GLY A 104 3.38 -12.65 1.96
CA GLY A 104 4.41 -13.41 2.66
C GLY A 104 5.83 -12.85 2.49
N LEU A 105 6.02 -11.89 1.56
CA LEU A 105 7.34 -11.44 1.10
C LEU A 105 8.14 -12.55 0.40
N ASP A 106 7.44 -13.50 -0.22
CA ASP A 106 8.00 -14.62 -0.97
C ASP A 106 8.04 -14.35 -2.48
N GLN A 107 8.68 -15.26 -3.21
CA GLN A 107 8.64 -15.28 -4.67
C GLN A 107 7.36 -15.97 -5.15
N GLY A 108 6.62 -15.30 -6.05
CA GLY A 108 5.42 -15.84 -6.69
C GLY A 108 5.71 -16.45 -8.07
N PRO A 109 4.66 -16.90 -8.79
CA PRO A 109 4.82 -17.47 -10.14
C PRO A 109 5.06 -16.43 -11.25
N ASP A 110 4.86 -15.13 -10.98
CA ASP A 110 5.06 -14.06 -11.96
C ASP A 110 6.43 -13.39 -11.80
N PRO A 111 7.38 -13.62 -12.71
CA PRO A 111 8.74 -13.08 -12.59
C PRO A 111 8.79 -11.55 -12.70
N ARG A 112 7.85 -10.90 -13.41
CA ARG A 112 7.82 -9.43 -13.50
C ARG A 112 7.32 -8.81 -12.21
N LEU A 113 6.31 -9.39 -11.57
CA LEU A 113 5.86 -8.93 -10.25
C LEU A 113 6.90 -9.22 -9.16
N ASN A 114 7.61 -10.34 -9.26
CA ASN A 114 8.74 -10.63 -8.38
C ASN A 114 9.84 -9.57 -8.48
N ALA A 115 10.22 -9.16 -9.70
CA ALA A 115 11.21 -8.09 -9.90
C ALA A 115 10.77 -6.77 -9.24
N VAL A 116 9.49 -6.40 -9.35
CA VAL A 116 8.92 -5.22 -8.66
C VAL A 116 8.96 -5.39 -7.14
N ALA A 117 8.58 -6.54 -6.62
CA ALA A 117 8.58 -6.82 -5.19
C ALA A 117 10.00 -6.78 -4.61
N GLU A 118 10.98 -7.40 -5.27
CA GLU A 118 12.39 -7.39 -4.84
C GLU A 118 13.00 -5.98 -4.90
N PHE A 119 12.74 -5.23 -5.97
CA PHE A 119 13.23 -3.85 -6.04
C PHE A 119 12.55 -2.97 -4.97
N THR A 120 11.27 -3.18 -4.68
CA THR A 120 10.56 -2.51 -3.57
C THR A 120 11.21 -2.84 -2.22
N LYS A 121 11.55 -4.11 -1.97
CA LYS A 121 12.28 -4.54 -0.75
C LYS A 121 13.63 -3.82 -0.65
N ALA A 122 14.39 -3.76 -1.74
CA ALA A 122 15.68 -3.08 -1.80
C ALA A 122 15.56 -1.58 -1.50
N VAL A 123 14.61 -0.89 -2.13
CA VAL A 123 14.35 0.54 -1.91
C VAL A 123 14.01 0.82 -0.44
N ILE A 124 13.15 0.02 0.17
CA ILE A 124 12.75 0.21 1.58
C ILE A 124 13.92 -0.09 2.53
N ARG A 125 14.57 -1.25 2.38
CA ARG A 125 15.68 -1.69 3.22
C ARG A 125 16.83 -0.69 3.23
N ASN A 126 17.18 -0.18 2.04
CA ASN A 126 18.32 0.70 1.85
C ASN A 126 17.94 2.19 1.78
N ARG A 127 16.68 2.54 2.06
CA ARG A 127 16.18 3.93 2.02
C ARG A 127 16.49 4.63 0.68
N GLY A 128 16.36 3.88 -0.42
CA GLY A 128 16.66 4.34 -1.78
C GLY A 128 18.12 4.19 -2.22
N ASN A 129 19.07 3.93 -1.32
CA ASN A 129 20.47 3.66 -1.66
C ASN A 129 20.66 2.20 -2.12
N VAL A 130 19.94 1.81 -3.17
CA VAL A 130 19.97 0.45 -3.74
C VAL A 130 21.33 0.16 -4.37
N ALA A 131 21.77 -1.10 -4.32
CA ALA A 131 23.00 -1.50 -4.98
C ALA A 131 22.84 -1.48 -6.50
N ASP A 132 23.91 -1.19 -7.24
CA ASP A 132 23.90 -1.17 -8.72
C ASP A 132 23.34 -2.45 -9.33
N ARG A 133 23.64 -3.60 -8.70
CA ARG A 133 23.11 -4.90 -9.12
C ARG A 133 21.58 -5.00 -8.95
N GLU A 134 21.02 -4.50 -7.84
CA GLU A 134 19.57 -4.53 -7.61
C GLU A 134 18.82 -3.68 -8.65
N LEU A 135 19.38 -2.52 -9.02
CA LEU A 135 18.85 -1.70 -10.10
C LEU A 135 19.02 -2.38 -11.47
N ALA A 136 20.18 -2.94 -11.75
CA ALA A 136 20.43 -3.65 -13.01
C ALA A 136 19.50 -4.84 -13.21
N ASP A 137 19.23 -5.62 -12.15
CA ASP A 137 18.31 -6.76 -12.18
C ASP A 137 16.86 -6.29 -12.47
N PHE A 138 16.44 -5.17 -11.88
CA PHE A 138 15.12 -4.56 -12.15
C PHE A 138 15.00 -4.10 -13.62
N LEU A 139 16.02 -3.44 -14.16
CA LEU A 139 16.03 -3.01 -15.56
C LEU A 139 16.08 -4.20 -16.53
N ALA A 140 16.84 -5.25 -16.20
CA ALA A 140 16.91 -6.48 -16.98
C ALA A 140 15.57 -7.24 -17.03
N ALA A 141 14.70 -7.06 -16.04
CA ALA A 141 13.32 -7.56 -16.05
C ALA A 141 12.38 -6.78 -16.99
N GLY A 142 12.91 -5.80 -17.74
CA GLY A 142 12.19 -5.03 -18.76
C GLY A 142 11.45 -3.82 -18.19
N PHE A 143 11.96 -3.24 -17.10
CA PHE A 143 11.54 -1.94 -16.57
C PHE A 143 12.57 -0.87 -16.94
N ASP A 144 12.16 0.39 -16.89
CA ASP A 144 13.00 1.55 -17.15
C ASP A 144 13.22 2.40 -15.89
N GLU A 145 13.97 3.48 -16.03
CA GLU A 145 14.27 4.41 -14.94
C GLU A 145 13.01 5.13 -14.42
N ALA A 146 12.02 5.34 -15.29
CA ALA A 146 10.73 5.90 -14.89
C ALA A 146 10.00 4.95 -13.93
N ALA A 147 9.90 3.67 -14.29
CA ALA A 147 9.32 2.65 -13.44
C ALA A 147 10.07 2.51 -12.09
N ALA A 148 11.41 2.66 -12.09
CA ALA A 148 12.19 2.63 -10.85
C ALA A 148 11.81 3.79 -9.91
N LEU A 149 11.66 5.01 -10.44
CA LEU A 149 11.19 6.16 -9.68
C LEU A 149 9.72 6.03 -9.26
N GLU A 150 8.89 5.35 -10.05
CA GLU A 150 7.50 5.05 -9.72
C GLU A 150 7.38 4.02 -8.59
N VAL A 151 8.33 3.10 -8.45
CA VAL A 151 8.45 2.27 -7.23
C VAL A 151 8.72 3.14 -6.01
N VAL A 152 9.63 4.13 -6.12
CA VAL A 152 9.88 5.10 -5.03
C VAL A 152 8.64 5.92 -4.70
N LEU A 153 7.87 6.35 -5.73
CA LEU A 153 6.58 7.02 -5.56
C LEU A 153 5.58 6.15 -4.77
N GLY A 154 5.46 4.88 -5.14
CA GLY A 154 4.63 3.91 -4.42
C GLY A 154 5.09 3.71 -2.97
N VAL A 155 6.39 3.57 -2.72
CA VAL A 155 6.94 3.47 -1.36
C VAL A 155 6.66 4.73 -0.54
N SER A 156 6.75 5.92 -1.13
CA SER A 156 6.38 7.19 -0.47
C SER A 156 4.91 7.21 -0.05
N LEU A 157 4.01 6.82 -0.97
CA LEU A 157 2.57 6.70 -0.68
C LEU A 157 2.30 5.66 0.41
N ALA A 158 2.92 4.48 0.31
CA ALA A 158 2.84 3.42 1.29
C ALA A 158 3.35 3.87 2.66
N THR A 159 4.42 4.66 2.71
CA THR A 159 4.97 5.20 3.96
C THR A 159 3.93 6.05 4.68
N LEU A 160 3.23 6.96 3.96
CA LEU A 160 2.19 7.79 4.55
C LEU A 160 1.06 6.95 5.15
N CYS A 161 0.47 6.02 4.41
CA CYS A 161 -0.66 5.24 4.91
C CYS A 161 -0.25 4.18 5.94
N ASN A 162 0.86 3.48 5.72
CA ASN A 162 1.33 2.41 6.60
C ASN A 162 1.71 2.97 7.96
N PHE A 163 2.50 4.05 8.00
CA PHE A 163 2.93 4.62 9.27
C PHE A 163 1.77 5.29 10.01
N SER A 164 0.85 5.93 9.29
CA SER A 164 -0.39 6.45 9.88
C SER A 164 -1.21 5.34 10.53
N ASN A 165 -1.44 4.23 9.82
CA ASN A 165 -2.18 3.08 10.37
C ASN A 165 -1.46 2.43 11.55
N ASN A 166 -0.14 2.23 11.48
CA ASN A 166 0.62 1.67 12.59
C ASN A 166 0.59 2.58 13.82
N LEU A 167 0.66 3.89 13.62
CA LEU A 167 0.55 4.91 14.67
C LEU A 167 -0.85 4.91 15.28
N GLY A 168 -1.88 5.02 14.45
CA GLY A 168 -3.29 5.18 14.86
C GLY A 168 -3.98 3.89 15.28
N ARG A 169 -3.46 2.72 14.86
CA ARG A 169 -4.03 1.38 15.07
C ARG A 169 -5.56 1.35 14.89
N PRO A 170 -6.10 1.85 13.76
CA PRO A 170 -7.53 1.75 13.50
C PRO A 170 -7.94 0.28 13.45
N ALA A 171 -9.16 -0.02 13.90
CA ALA A 171 -9.74 -1.34 13.62
C ALA A 171 -9.88 -1.54 12.11
N LEU A 172 -9.79 -2.78 11.65
CA LEU A 172 -10.09 -3.10 10.27
C LEU A 172 -11.60 -2.92 10.02
N ASN A 173 -11.96 -2.36 8.87
CA ASN A 173 -13.35 -2.30 8.44
C ASN A 173 -13.91 -3.72 8.25
N PRO A 174 -15.19 -4.00 8.62
CA PRO A 174 -15.80 -5.32 8.41
C PRO A 174 -15.70 -5.83 6.97
N GLU A 175 -15.79 -4.93 6.00
CA GLU A 175 -15.68 -5.19 4.55
C GLU A 175 -14.31 -5.76 4.14
N LEU A 176 -13.29 -5.55 4.97
CA LEU A 176 -11.93 -6.04 4.79
C LEU A 176 -11.59 -7.27 5.63
N ALA A 177 -12.51 -7.73 6.50
CA ALA A 177 -12.29 -8.88 7.38
C ALA A 177 -11.84 -10.17 6.64
N PRO A 178 -12.35 -10.50 5.43
CA PRO A 178 -11.88 -11.67 4.68
C PRO A 178 -10.40 -11.62 4.27
N TYR A 179 -9.78 -10.43 4.29
CA TYR A 179 -8.42 -10.19 3.81
C TYR A 179 -7.41 -9.97 4.93
N VAL A 180 -7.82 -10.23 6.19
CA VAL A 180 -6.97 -10.05 7.37
C VAL A 180 -5.59 -10.65 7.15
N TRP A 181 -4.56 -9.93 7.60
CA TRP A 181 -3.17 -10.37 7.53
C TRP A 181 -2.61 -10.47 8.94
N ARG A 182 -1.85 -11.54 9.20
CA ARG A 182 -1.34 -11.89 10.54
C ARG A 182 0.18 -11.75 10.66
N GLY A 183 0.82 -11.15 9.66
CA GLY A 183 2.28 -11.11 9.52
C GLY A 183 2.76 -12.01 8.40
N ALA A 184 3.92 -11.68 7.84
CA ALA A 184 4.74 -12.62 7.09
C ALA A 184 5.46 -13.50 8.13
N GLU A 185 5.58 -14.80 7.86
CA GLU A 185 6.47 -15.64 8.68
C GLU A 185 7.89 -15.12 8.46
N VAL A 186 8.44 -14.45 9.47
CA VAL A 186 9.86 -14.12 9.47
C VAL A 186 10.54 -15.36 9.99
N GLU A 187 11.20 -16.14 9.12
CA GLU A 187 12.24 -17.05 9.59
C GLU A 187 13.21 -16.18 10.40
N ALA A 188 13.27 -16.43 11.70
CA ALA A 188 14.14 -15.69 12.59
C ALA A 188 15.56 -15.84 12.04
N ALA A 189 16.13 -14.75 11.56
CA ALA A 189 17.54 -14.71 11.25
C ALA A 189 18.30 -14.94 12.57
N GLU A 190 18.96 -16.09 12.68
CA GLU A 190 19.96 -16.39 13.72
C GLU A 190 21.13 -15.40 13.69
#